data_AF-A0A318UK49-F1
#
_entry.id   AF-A0A318UK49-F1
#
_cell.length_a   1.000
_cell.length_b   1.000
_cell.length_c   1.000
_cell.angle_alpha   90.00
_cell.angle_beta   90.00
_cell.angle_gamma   90.00
#
_symmetry.space_group_name_H-M   'P 1'
#
loop_
_entity.id
_entity.type
_entity.pdbx_description
1 polymer ?
#
loop_
_entity_poly.entity_id
_entity_poly.type
_entity_poly.pdbx_seq_one_letter_code
_entity_poly.pdbx_strand_id
1 'polypeptide(L)'
;MAWSWGYSPKIEKFIPLGDFPADRYLIIVKKVIENLGWKLSSVSASGVIAYTGLSFQSYSEEISVRITAGFAIFKSECIGIQLLFNDYGKNEQNLEKFFNEFEYVQYHLKDHWQEELSAFSLLGSPQGDSGLESPALAAKDKIKNVFYLFYPRKGYFVTPLIVDLNILFWFFCAFFSAIYLGLYQQGKIKGVGGMPDFEFLYHFLGANSREQFLKGQWWRLLSQQFVHFSFWHLFSNMYALIYIGLMVENKLGSLKTLCIYLLSGICAGVLSLVYHKTGVMGGASGAILGMFGAFLALLLSKAFERNAARALLISTMILVSYMLLNGWIKNKVDNAAHIGGLISGFLLGLLFFRDRFFGYPVPLLLRYGIGILLVGGTVAGSVLMIPRYQIKAFEALQREYLSNWIDFNQVYRIERDFPKEKKLKIIRESGLEKWKENVRLVKKMNRLLLDDQQVLQREYDGKIAEKGLHLAKLMYEQSEKGSPVFKMEIGKLMMDIEKLKAELAEKQEQLK
;
A
#
# COMPACT_ATOMS: atom_id res chain seq x y z
N MET A 1 -9.72 36.51 7.68
CA MET A 1 -9.59 35.07 7.45
C MET A 1 -8.70 34.48 8.53
N ALA A 2 -9.31 33.92 9.56
CA ALA A 2 -8.62 33.15 10.58
C ALA A 2 -8.54 31.69 10.10
N TRP A 3 -7.33 31.17 9.91
CA TRP A 3 -7.16 29.75 9.56
C TRP A 3 -7.34 28.90 10.81
N SER A 4 -8.19 27.88 10.74
CA SER A 4 -8.29 26.89 11.81
C SER A 4 -7.44 25.66 11.46
N TRP A 5 -6.58 25.26 12.40
CA TRP A 5 -5.70 24.09 12.26
C TRP A 5 -6.18 22.98 13.19
N GLY A 6 -6.29 21.76 12.68
CA GLY A 6 -6.74 20.61 13.46
C GLY A 6 -7.23 19.47 12.57
N TYR A 7 -7.25 18.25 13.11
CA TYR A 7 -7.62 17.04 12.36
C TYR A 7 -9.00 17.14 11.66
N SER A 8 -9.87 17.97 12.23
CA SER A 8 -11.10 18.46 11.63
C SER A 8 -11.25 19.91 12.08
N PRO A 9 -10.79 20.85 11.26
CA PRO A 9 -10.86 22.24 11.63
C PRO A 9 -12.33 22.64 11.76
N LYS A 10 -12.60 23.46 12.78
CA LYS A 10 -13.95 23.89 13.14
C LYS A 10 -13.90 25.33 13.61
N ILE A 11 -15.02 26.02 13.43
CA ILE A 11 -15.25 27.33 14.02
C ILE A 11 -16.56 27.27 14.79
N GLU A 12 -16.51 27.77 16.02
CA GLU A 12 -17.64 27.88 16.92
C GLU A 12 -17.92 29.35 17.23
N LYS A 13 -19.19 29.74 17.21
CA LYS A 13 -19.65 31.07 17.63
C LYS A 13 -20.74 30.91 18.69
N PHE A 14 -20.59 31.65 19.78
CA PHE A 14 -21.53 31.65 20.90
C PHE A 14 -22.36 32.93 20.83
N ILE A 15 -23.67 32.79 20.70
CA ILE A 15 -24.60 33.91 20.58
C ILE A 15 -25.51 33.91 21.81
N PRO A 16 -25.50 34.99 22.62
CA PRO A 16 -26.45 35.11 23.72
C PRO A 16 -27.86 35.27 23.16
N LEU A 17 -28.81 34.47 23.64
CA LEU A 17 -30.21 34.55 23.20
C LEU A 17 -30.94 35.72 23.87
N GLY A 18 -30.53 36.13 25.07
CA GLY A 18 -31.22 37.16 25.85
C GLY A 18 -32.69 36.77 26.06
N ASP A 19 -33.61 37.67 25.70
CA ASP A 19 -35.06 37.44 25.76
C ASP A 19 -35.62 36.73 24.51
N PHE A 20 -34.77 36.38 23.54
CA PHE A 20 -35.22 35.75 22.30
C PHE A 20 -35.56 34.27 22.54
N PRO A 21 -36.81 33.84 22.31
CA PRO A 21 -37.21 32.47 22.61
C PRO A 21 -36.48 31.44 21.72
N ALA A 22 -36.08 30.32 22.32
CA ALA A 22 -35.27 29.29 21.71
C ALA A 22 -35.94 28.60 20.50
N ASP A 23 -37.24 28.33 20.61
CA ASP A 23 -38.09 27.77 19.55
C ASP A 23 -38.09 28.68 18.30
N ARG A 24 -38.24 29.98 18.51
CA ARG A 24 -38.18 30.98 17.44
C ARG A 24 -36.83 30.99 16.73
N TYR A 25 -35.78 30.84 17.52
CA TYR A 25 -34.43 30.82 16.99
C TYR A 25 -34.19 29.62 16.07
N LEU A 26 -34.67 28.44 16.46
CA LEU A 26 -34.54 27.21 15.66
C LEU A 26 -35.37 27.23 14.37
N ILE A 27 -36.52 27.92 14.35
CA ILE A 27 -37.31 28.13 13.13
C ILE A 27 -36.50 28.92 12.09
N ILE A 28 -35.92 30.04 12.51
CA ILE A 28 -35.07 30.88 11.65
C ILE A 28 -33.90 30.05 11.13
N VAL A 29 -33.21 29.31 12.02
CA VAL A 29 -32.10 28.43 11.66
C VAL A 29 -32.50 27.41 10.59
N LYS A 30 -33.66 26.75 10.73
CA LYS A 30 -34.16 25.78 9.76
C LYS A 30 -34.41 26.45 8.40
N LYS A 31 -35.06 27.61 8.38
CA LYS A 31 -35.37 28.32 7.14
C LYS A 31 -34.10 28.81 6.43
N VAL A 32 -33.11 29.29 7.19
CA VAL A 32 -31.79 29.63 6.66
C VAL A 32 -31.13 28.42 6.00
N ILE A 33 -31.13 27.27 6.66
CA ILE A 33 -30.57 26.02 6.12
C ILE A 33 -31.27 25.64 4.81
N GLU A 34 -32.60 25.76 4.74
CA GLU A 34 -33.39 25.49 3.53
C GLU A 34 -33.05 26.48 2.40
N ASN A 35 -32.99 27.78 2.69
CA ASN A 35 -32.65 28.84 1.72
C ASN A 35 -31.23 28.67 1.15
N LEU A 36 -30.28 28.27 1.99
CA LEU A 36 -28.91 27.98 1.59
C LEU A 36 -28.76 26.66 0.81
N GLY A 37 -29.86 25.89 0.65
CA GLY A 37 -29.87 24.61 -0.03
C GLY A 37 -29.08 23.52 0.71
N TRP A 38 -28.90 23.67 2.02
CA TRP A 38 -28.18 22.72 2.85
C TRP A 38 -29.09 21.54 3.25
N LYS A 39 -28.50 20.36 3.40
CA LYS A 39 -29.26 19.14 3.67
C LYS A 39 -29.50 18.98 5.16
N LEU A 40 -30.74 19.19 5.58
CA LEU A 40 -31.19 18.96 6.94
C LEU A 40 -31.06 17.47 7.31
N SER A 41 -30.49 17.18 8.48
CA SER A 41 -30.32 15.81 8.98
C SER A 41 -31.15 15.54 10.24
N SER A 42 -31.07 16.41 11.24
CA SER A 42 -31.86 16.27 12.47
C SER A 42 -32.33 17.62 13.01
N VAL A 43 -33.55 17.66 13.52
CA VAL A 43 -34.15 18.81 14.21
C VAL A 43 -34.74 18.33 15.53
N SER A 44 -34.50 19.09 16.59
CA SER A 44 -35.02 18.86 17.93
C SER A 44 -35.40 20.18 18.60
N ALA A 45 -35.95 20.11 19.82
CA ALA A 45 -36.18 21.28 20.65
C ALA A 45 -34.88 21.95 21.16
N SER A 46 -33.76 21.23 21.15
CA SER A 46 -32.47 21.71 21.66
C SER A 46 -31.46 22.07 20.55
N GLY A 47 -31.77 21.81 19.27
CA GLY A 47 -30.88 22.16 18.16
C GLY A 47 -31.19 21.53 16.80
N VAL A 48 -30.38 21.91 15.81
CA VAL A 48 -30.44 21.48 14.40
C VAL A 48 -29.07 21.03 13.91
N ILE A 49 -29.03 19.97 13.10
CA ILE A 49 -27.84 19.52 12.36
C ILE A 49 -28.17 19.47 10.86
N ALA A 50 -27.31 20.06 10.05
CA ALA A 50 -27.38 20.07 8.60
C ALA A 50 -26.00 19.92 7.96
N TYR A 51 -25.97 19.63 6.66
CA TYR A 51 -24.76 19.40 5.90
C TYR A 51 -24.72 20.31 4.67
N THR A 52 -23.58 20.96 4.42
CA THR A 52 -23.40 21.77 3.22
C THR A 52 -23.41 20.91 1.95
N GLY A 53 -23.66 21.55 0.80
CA GLY A 53 -23.53 20.90 -0.50
C GLY A 53 -22.10 20.45 -0.81
N LEU A 54 -21.96 19.49 -1.73
CA LEU A 54 -20.67 18.96 -2.17
C LEU A 54 -20.16 19.80 -3.34
N SER A 55 -18.95 20.34 -3.23
CA SER A 55 -18.28 21.15 -4.26
C SER A 55 -16.77 20.91 -4.24
N PHE A 56 -16.04 21.41 -5.25
CA PHE A 56 -14.57 21.38 -5.26
C PHE A 56 -13.93 22.08 -4.05
N GLN A 57 -14.68 22.96 -3.39
CA GLN A 57 -14.24 23.69 -2.21
C GLN A 57 -14.84 23.11 -0.91
N SER A 58 -16.02 22.48 -0.94
CA SER A 58 -16.73 22.00 0.25
C SER A 58 -17.05 20.50 0.17
N TYR A 59 -16.60 19.72 1.16
CA TYR A 59 -16.78 18.27 1.20
C TYR A 59 -17.98 17.84 2.06
N SER A 60 -19.07 18.63 2.03
CA SER A 60 -20.25 18.47 2.88
C SER A 60 -19.90 18.64 4.36
N GLU A 61 -19.63 19.89 4.75
CA GLU A 61 -19.27 20.25 6.13
C GLU A 61 -20.49 20.18 7.05
N GLU A 62 -20.27 19.87 8.33
CA GLU A 62 -21.31 19.80 9.35
C GLU A 62 -21.63 21.21 9.82
N ILE A 63 -22.91 21.54 9.82
CA ILE A 63 -23.43 22.74 10.47
C ILE A 63 -24.31 22.27 11.61
N SER A 64 -23.93 22.61 12.84
CA SER A 64 -24.74 22.31 14.02
C SER A 64 -25.02 23.58 14.80
N VAL A 65 -26.28 23.70 15.21
CA VAL A 65 -26.78 24.78 16.05
C VAL A 65 -27.40 24.15 17.28
N ARG A 66 -26.90 24.50 18.46
CA ARG A 66 -27.40 23.97 19.73
C ARG A 66 -27.77 25.10 20.66
N ILE A 67 -28.89 24.94 21.36
CA ILE A 67 -29.33 25.89 22.39
C ILE A 67 -29.03 25.28 23.74
N THR A 68 -28.19 25.95 24.54
CA THR A 68 -27.81 25.47 25.87
C THR A 68 -27.58 26.67 26.78
N ALA A 69 -28.17 26.65 27.98
CA ALA A 69 -27.96 27.64 29.03
C ALA A 69 -28.11 29.11 28.57
N GLY A 70 -29.11 29.41 27.73
CA GLY A 70 -29.36 30.77 27.22
C GLY A 70 -28.44 31.23 26.08
N PHE A 71 -27.61 30.34 25.55
CA PHE A 71 -26.77 30.59 24.37
C PHE A 71 -27.18 29.71 23.21
N ALA A 72 -27.09 30.26 22.00
CA ALA A 72 -27.04 29.49 20.77
C ALA A 72 -25.58 29.29 20.34
N ILE A 73 -25.15 28.04 20.31
CA ILE A 73 -23.82 27.60 19.92
C ILE A 73 -23.90 27.18 18.46
N PHE A 74 -23.27 27.96 17.58
CA PHE A 74 -23.14 27.66 16.16
C PHE A 74 -21.80 27.04 15.89
N LYS A 75 -21.79 25.97 15.12
CA LYS A 75 -20.58 25.25 14.79
C LYS A 75 -20.60 24.87 13.31
N SER A 76 -19.53 25.23 12.61
CA SER A 76 -19.20 24.69 11.29
C SER A 76 -17.93 23.85 11.40
N GLU A 77 -18.02 22.57 11.02
CA GLU A 77 -16.93 21.61 11.18
C GLU A 77 -16.73 20.77 9.92
N CYS A 78 -15.47 20.46 9.62
CA CYS A 78 -15.17 19.64 8.46
C CYS A 78 -15.33 18.13 8.68
N ILE A 79 -16.13 17.47 7.85
CA ILE A 79 -16.41 16.02 8.01
C ILE A 79 -15.44 15.16 7.21
N GLY A 80 -15.08 15.62 6.01
CA GLY A 80 -14.23 14.90 5.06
C GLY A 80 -12.72 15.07 5.26
N ILE A 81 -11.95 14.52 4.32
CA ILE A 81 -10.49 14.66 4.27
C ILE A 81 -10.14 16.10 3.90
N GLN A 82 -9.36 16.76 4.75
CA GLN A 82 -8.74 18.03 4.41
C GLN A 82 -7.22 17.88 4.40
N LEU A 83 -6.61 18.33 3.30
CA LEU A 83 -5.17 18.28 3.14
C LEU A 83 -4.52 19.13 4.24
N LEU A 84 -3.47 18.61 4.89
CA LEU A 84 -2.71 19.30 5.93
C LEU A 84 -3.52 19.71 7.18
N PHE A 85 -4.70 19.12 7.40
CA PHE A 85 -5.51 19.40 8.60
C PHE A 85 -5.88 20.89 8.73
N ASN A 86 -6.23 21.55 7.61
CA ASN A 86 -6.58 22.96 7.52
C ASN A 86 -7.86 23.16 6.68
N ASP A 87 -8.74 24.07 7.11
CA ASP A 87 -10.02 24.37 6.44
C ASP A 87 -9.91 25.47 5.40
N TYR A 88 -8.74 26.10 5.25
CA TYR A 88 -8.52 27.22 4.33
C TYR A 88 -9.52 28.37 4.52
N GLY A 89 -10.05 28.56 5.74
CA GLY A 89 -11.05 29.58 6.08
C GLY A 89 -12.50 29.23 5.69
N LYS A 90 -12.75 28.01 5.23
CA LYS A 90 -14.08 27.61 4.74
C LYS A 90 -15.17 27.59 5.80
N ASN A 91 -14.86 27.14 7.01
CA ASN A 91 -15.84 27.13 8.10
C ASN A 91 -16.25 28.55 8.47
N GLU A 92 -15.32 29.51 8.37
CA GLU A 92 -15.58 30.93 8.63
C GLU A 92 -16.58 31.46 7.59
N GLN A 93 -16.33 31.19 6.30
CA GLN A 93 -17.21 31.56 5.19
C GLN A 93 -18.59 30.89 5.29
N ASN A 94 -18.67 29.63 5.73
CA ASN A 94 -19.95 28.96 5.94
C ASN A 94 -20.77 29.68 7.02
N LEU A 95 -20.14 30.05 8.14
CA LEU A 95 -20.81 30.81 9.18
C LEU A 95 -21.17 32.23 8.71
N GLU A 96 -20.33 32.91 7.94
CA GLU A 96 -20.67 34.21 7.35
C GLU A 96 -21.91 34.13 6.45
N LYS A 97 -21.97 33.14 5.54
CA LYS A 97 -23.16 32.90 4.71
C LYS A 97 -24.39 32.61 5.55
N PHE A 98 -24.23 31.81 6.60
CA PHE A 98 -25.30 31.50 7.53
C PHE A 98 -25.83 32.77 8.21
N PHE A 99 -24.96 33.61 8.77
CA PHE A 99 -25.39 34.81 9.49
C PHE A 99 -25.97 35.89 8.57
N ASN A 100 -25.44 36.05 7.36
CA ASN A 100 -26.02 36.96 6.38
C ASN A 100 -27.45 36.55 6.00
N GLU A 101 -27.67 35.24 5.77
CA GLU A 101 -29.01 34.71 5.49
C GLU A 101 -29.91 34.74 6.74
N PHE A 102 -29.33 34.55 7.93
CA PHE A 102 -30.06 34.65 9.19
C PHE A 102 -30.65 36.05 9.40
N GLU A 103 -29.88 37.10 9.15
CA GLU A 103 -30.38 38.48 9.20
C GLU A 103 -31.49 38.74 8.18
N TYR A 104 -31.31 38.24 6.95
CA TYR A 104 -32.33 38.33 5.89
C TYR A 104 -33.64 37.63 6.30
N VAL A 105 -33.56 36.37 6.73
CA VAL A 105 -34.72 35.56 7.15
C VAL A 105 -35.38 36.16 8.39
N GLN A 106 -34.60 36.60 9.38
CA GLN A 106 -35.13 37.24 10.59
C GLN A 106 -35.88 38.53 10.25
N TYR A 107 -35.39 39.33 9.30
CA TYR A 107 -36.06 40.56 8.89
C TYR A 107 -37.42 40.27 8.21
N HIS A 108 -37.47 39.30 7.30
CA HIS A 108 -38.66 38.98 6.51
C HIS A 108 -39.70 38.11 7.24
N LEU A 109 -39.30 37.36 8.29
CA LEU A 109 -40.21 36.57 9.12
C LEU A 109 -40.99 37.40 10.16
N LYS A 110 -40.65 38.69 10.36
CA LYS A 110 -41.31 39.55 11.35
C LYS A 110 -42.83 39.64 11.13
N ASP A 111 -43.28 39.54 9.88
CA ASP A 111 -44.67 39.76 9.48
C ASP A 111 -45.51 38.46 9.43
N HIS A 112 -44.89 37.27 9.49
CA HIS A 112 -45.56 35.95 9.34
C HIS A 112 -45.26 34.96 10.48
N TRP A 113 -44.91 35.48 11.65
CA TRP A 113 -44.33 34.71 12.75
C TRP A 113 -45.24 33.58 13.28
N GLN A 114 -46.54 33.81 13.35
CA GLN A 114 -47.51 32.87 13.96
C GLN A 114 -47.79 31.65 13.08
N GLU A 115 -47.78 31.79 11.76
CA GLU A 115 -48.10 30.70 10.81
C GLU A 115 -46.98 29.65 10.75
N GLU A 116 -45.71 30.10 10.76
CA GLU A 116 -44.53 29.22 10.77
C GLU A 116 -44.32 28.51 12.12
N LEU A 117 -44.75 29.13 13.24
CA LEU A 117 -44.67 28.52 14.58
C LEU A 117 -45.57 27.28 14.73
N SER A 118 -46.76 27.34 14.13
CA SER A 118 -47.69 26.19 14.04
C SER A 118 -47.15 25.07 13.14
N ALA A 119 -46.43 25.40 12.06
CA ALA A 119 -45.82 24.40 11.18
C ALA A 119 -44.62 23.70 11.83
N PHE A 120 -43.83 24.43 12.64
CA PHE A 120 -42.66 23.88 13.34
C PHE A 120 -43.02 22.93 14.48
N SER A 121 -44.06 23.25 15.25
CA SER A 121 -44.54 22.42 16.37
C SER A 121 -45.08 21.06 15.91
N LEU A 122 -45.57 20.94 14.68
CA LEU A 122 -46.01 19.68 14.06
C LEU A 122 -44.86 18.77 13.58
N LEU A 123 -43.65 19.32 13.44
CA LEU A 123 -42.46 18.61 12.91
C LEU A 123 -41.47 18.15 13.98
N GLY A 124 -41.78 18.37 15.26
CA GLY A 124 -40.98 17.86 16.38
C GLY A 124 -40.79 16.35 16.26
N SER A 125 -39.55 15.93 15.98
CA SER A 125 -39.22 14.52 15.75
C SER A 125 -39.60 13.66 16.96
N PRO A 126 -40.25 12.49 16.76
CA PRO A 126 -40.50 11.52 17.83
C PRO A 126 -39.22 10.86 18.40
N GLN A 127 -38.01 11.22 17.92
CA GLN A 127 -36.74 10.60 18.32
C GLN A 127 -35.99 11.27 19.50
N GLY A 128 -36.47 12.41 20.01
CA GLY A 128 -35.83 13.12 21.14
C GLY A 128 -34.40 13.62 20.85
N ASP A 129 -33.74 14.20 21.86
CA ASP A 129 -32.38 14.80 21.77
C ASP A 129 -31.25 13.79 21.46
N SER A 130 -31.55 12.49 21.39
CA SER A 130 -30.57 11.41 21.16
C SER A 130 -29.77 11.55 19.86
N GLY A 131 -30.36 12.15 18.82
CA GLY A 131 -29.69 12.44 17.55
C GLY A 131 -28.64 13.56 17.61
N LEU A 132 -28.72 14.45 18.61
CA LEU A 132 -27.74 15.53 18.79
C LEU A 132 -26.54 15.11 19.62
N GLU A 133 -26.63 14.09 20.46
CA GLU A 133 -25.53 13.73 21.37
C GLU A 133 -24.36 12.99 20.70
N SER A 134 -24.54 12.48 19.48
CA SER A 134 -23.46 11.79 18.76
C SER A 134 -23.08 12.53 17.48
N PRO A 135 -22.25 13.61 17.55
CA PRO A 135 -21.59 14.08 16.34
C PRO A 135 -20.87 12.90 15.70
N ALA A 136 -20.91 12.80 14.36
CA ALA A 136 -20.42 11.62 13.64
C ALA A 136 -18.98 11.22 14.05
N LEU A 137 -18.23 12.16 14.66
CA LEU A 137 -16.81 12.09 14.97
C LEU A 137 -16.45 12.67 16.36
N ALA A 138 -17.24 12.44 17.42
CA ALA A 138 -17.05 12.96 18.79
C ALA A 138 -15.64 12.82 19.44
N ALA A 139 -14.73 11.98 18.94
CA ALA A 139 -13.37 11.90 19.48
C ALA A 139 -12.45 13.05 19.05
N LYS A 140 -12.87 13.87 18.08
CA LYS A 140 -12.09 14.96 17.48
C LYS A 140 -11.79 16.12 18.42
N ASP A 141 -12.62 16.35 19.44
CA ASP A 141 -12.46 17.47 20.40
C ASP A 141 -11.23 17.33 21.32
N LYS A 142 -10.42 16.26 21.17
CA LYS A 142 -9.29 15.95 22.05
C LYS A 142 -7.91 16.30 21.49
N ILE A 143 -7.78 16.72 20.23
CA ILE A 143 -6.49 17.03 19.58
C ILE A 143 -6.24 18.55 19.62
N LYS A 144 -5.51 19.01 20.65
CA LYS A 144 -5.21 20.45 20.84
C LYS A 144 -3.92 20.91 20.14
N ASN A 145 -3.00 19.99 19.82
CA ASN A 145 -1.76 20.30 19.10
C ASN A 145 -1.26 19.08 18.27
N VAL A 146 -0.32 19.30 17.35
CA VAL A 146 0.20 18.27 16.42
C VAL A 146 0.89 17.11 17.14
N PHE A 147 1.53 17.34 18.29
CA PHE A 147 2.18 16.27 19.06
C PHE A 147 1.19 15.23 19.60
N TYR A 148 -0.10 15.56 19.69
CA TYR A 148 -1.13 14.62 20.15
C TYR A 148 -1.34 13.46 19.16
N LEU A 149 -0.91 13.60 17.90
CA LEU A 149 -0.96 12.54 16.90
C LEU A 149 -0.01 11.37 17.24
N PHE A 150 1.00 11.63 18.07
CA PHE A 150 2.04 10.67 18.48
C PHE A 150 1.90 10.23 19.94
N TYR A 151 0.75 10.46 20.59
CA TYR A 151 0.56 10.12 22.00
C TYR A 151 -0.63 9.18 22.22
N PRO A 152 -0.43 7.96 22.79
CA PRO A 152 -1.50 6.99 23.04
C PRO A 152 -2.58 7.50 24.01
N ARG A 153 -3.86 7.31 23.66
CA ARG A 153 -5.01 7.75 24.46
C ARG A 153 -6.19 6.79 24.39
N LYS A 154 -7.14 6.94 25.32
CA LYS A 154 -8.41 6.19 25.27
C LYS A 154 -9.15 6.49 23.96
N GLY A 155 -9.32 5.47 23.11
CA GLY A 155 -9.94 5.56 21.79
C GLY A 155 -8.98 5.90 20.63
N TYR A 156 -7.69 6.09 20.92
CA TYR A 156 -6.61 6.38 19.97
C TYR A 156 -5.27 5.97 20.59
N PHE A 157 -5.18 4.71 21.02
CA PHE A 157 -4.06 4.15 21.76
C PHE A 157 -3.10 3.42 20.82
N VAL A 158 -3.63 2.57 19.96
CA VAL A 158 -2.83 1.69 19.08
C VAL A 158 -2.26 2.46 17.91
N THR A 159 -3.02 3.38 17.31
CA THR A 159 -2.56 4.11 16.12
C THR A 159 -1.26 4.88 16.38
N PRO A 160 -1.13 5.70 17.44
CA PRO A 160 0.14 6.35 17.77
C PRO A 160 1.27 5.35 17.98
N LEU A 161 1.03 4.25 18.70
CA LEU A 161 2.06 3.24 18.94
C LEU A 161 2.58 2.61 17.65
N ILE A 162 1.70 2.31 16.70
CA ILE A 162 2.11 1.79 15.39
C ILE A 162 2.90 2.87 14.64
N VAL A 163 2.46 4.12 14.67
CA VAL A 163 3.17 5.25 14.02
C VAL A 163 4.57 5.41 14.60
N ASP A 164 4.70 5.48 15.92
CA ASP A 164 5.97 5.63 16.62
C ASP A 164 6.89 4.44 16.35
N LEU A 165 6.37 3.22 16.36
CA LEU A 165 7.13 2.02 16.04
C LEU A 165 7.69 2.06 14.61
N ASN A 166 6.92 2.52 13.64
CA ASN A 166 7.37 2.71 12.26
C ASN A 166 8.48 3.77 12.15
N ILE A 167 8.32 4.90 12.85
CA ILE A 167 9.31 5.97 12.87
C ILE A 167 10.61 5.49 13.50
N LEU A 168 10.54 4.86 14.68
CA LEU A 168 11.69 4.30 15.38
C LEU A 168 12.42 3.26 14.52
N PHE A 169 11.66 2.35 13.89
CA PHE A 169 12.23 1.32 13.03
C PHE A 169 12.86 1.89 11.76
N TRP A 170 12.32 2.98 11.21
CA TRP A 170 12.95 3.67 10.09
C TRP A 170 14.27 4.33 10.50
N PHE A 171 14.35 5.00 11.65
CA PHE A 171 15.61 5.54 12.16
C PHE A 171 16.64 4.43 12.43
N PHE A 172 16.19 3.29 12.95
CA PHE A 172 17.02 2.09 13.08
C PHE A 172 17.56 1.64 11.70
N CYS A 173 16.70 1.48 10.70
CA CYS A 173 17.14 1.14 9.33
C CYS A 173 18.10 2.17 8.74
N ALA A 174 17.86 3.47 8.96
CA ALA A 174 18.69 4.56 8.48
C ALA A 174 20.08 4.54 9.12
N PHE A 175 20.17 4.27 10.43
CA PHE A 175 21.43 4.09 11.14
C PHE A 175 22.26 2.95 10.57
N PHE A 176 21.66 1.77 10.38
CA PHE A 176 22.35 0.63 9.77
C PHE A 176 22.73 0.88 8.30
N SER A 177 21.90 1.63 7.56
CA SER A 177 22.22 2.05 6.19
C SER A 177 23.43 2.98 6.15
N ALA A 178 23.55 3.90 7.11
CA ALA A 178 24.71 4.78 7.22
C ALA A 178 26.00 3.99 7.55
N ILE A 179 25.93 3.03 8.48
CA ILE A 179 27.05 2.13 8.78
C ILE A 179 27.45 1.33 7.55
N TYR A 180 26.49 0.70 6.89
CA TYR A 180 26.71 -0.10 5.70
C TYR A 180 27.39 0.71 4.59
N LEU A 181 26.90 1.92 4.34
CA LEU A 181 27.49 2.83 3.36
C LEU A 181 28.93 3.23 3.74
N GLY A 182 29.20 3.50 5.03
CA GLY A 182 30.55 3.80 5.51
C GLY A 182 31.52 2.62 5.33
N LEU A 183 31.08 1.39 5.60
CA LEU A 183 31.88 0.18 5.38
C LEU A 183 32.15 -0.09 3.89
N TYR A 184 31.14 0.15 3.05
CA TYR A 184 31.28 0.08 1.60
C TYR A 184 32.30 1.09 1.07
N GLN A 185 32.22 2.35 1.50
CA GLN A 185 33.16 3.41 1.10
C GLN A 185 34.60 3.13 1.54
N GLN A 186 34.79 2.44 2.67
CA GLN A 186 36.10 1.97 3.14
C GLN A 186 36.62 0.71 2.42
N GLY A 187 35.86 0.16 1.46
CA GLY A 187 36.22 -1.07 0.75
C GLY A 187 36.15 -2.34 1.59
N LYS A 188 35.56 -2.28 2.80
CA LYS A 188 35.42 -3.44 3.71
C LYS A 188 34.31 -4.40 3.29
N ILE A 189 33.31 -3.89 2.55
CA ILE A 189 32.21 -4.67 2.00
C ILE A 189 32.18 -4.44 0.49
N LYS A 190 32.01 -5.53 -0.28
CA LYS A 190 31.83 -5.46 -1.73
C LYS A 190 30.36 -5.28 -2.06
N GLY A 191 30.07 -4.32 -2.93
CA GLY A 191 28.75 -4.12 -3.51
C GLY A 191 28.51 -4.98 -4.75
N VAL A 192 27.32 -4.87 -5.33
CA VAL A 192 26.95 -5.50 -6.60
C VAL A 192 27.19 -4.50 -7.72
N GLY A 193 27.96 -4.89 -8.75
CA GLY A 193 28.25 -4.00 -9.89
C GLY A 193 29.00 -2.72 -9.54
N GLY A 194 29.72 -2.68 -8.41
CA GLY A 194 30.40 -1.46 -7.95
C GLY A 194 29.46 -0.42 -7.33
N MET A 195 28.26 -0.82 -6.90
CA MET A 195 27.35 -0.01 -6.09
C MET A 195 26.96 -0.71 -4.79
N PRO A 196 26.62 0.02 -3.70
CA PRO A 196 26.13 -0.58 -2.47
C PRO A 196 24.86 -1.40 -2.72
N ASP A 197 24.84 -2.64 -2.24
CA ASP A 197 23.67 -3.51 -2.31
C ASP A 197 22.73 -3.23 -1.14
N PHE A 198 21.78 -2.31 -1.33
CA PHE A 198 20.78 -1.98 -0.31
C PHE A 198 19.71 -3.07 -0.18
N GLU A 199 19.45 -3.89 -1.21
CA GLU A 199 18.48 -4.98 -1.11
C GLU A 199 18.95 -6.03 -0.11
N PHE A 200 20.24 -6.38 -0.13
CA PHE A 200 20.85 -7.24 0.89
C PHE A 200 20.65 -6.69 2.31
N LEU A 201 20.89 -5.39 2.51
CA LEU A 201 20.71 -4.76 3.81
C LEU A 201 19.25 -4.82 4.26
N TYR A 202 18.28 -4.47 3.40
CA TYR A 202 16.86 -4.50 3.76
C TYR A 202 16.34 -5.92 3.99
N HIS A 203 16.86 -6.93 3.27
CA HIS A 203 16.62 -8.33 3.62
C HIS A 203 17.10 -8.65 5.03
N PHE A 204 18.28 -8.19 5.43
CA PHE A 204 18.77 -8.38 6.80
C PHE A 204 17.86 -7.70 7.83
N LEU A 205 17.39 -6.49 7.51
CA LEU A 205 16.51 -5.67 8.37
C LEU A 205 15.04 -6.11 8.36
N GLY A 206 14.68 -7.22 7.70
CA GLY A 206 13.32 -7.77 7.81
C GLY A 206 12.34 -7.37 6.71
N ALA A 207 12.80 -6.84 5.58
CA ALA A 207 11.97 -6.72 4.37
C ALA A 207 11.50 -8.10 3.90
N ASN A 208 10.31 -8.17 3.32
CA ASN A 208 9.79 -9.41 2.77
C ASN A 208 10.42 -9.70 1.40
N SER A 209 10.53 -10.98 1.07
CA SER A 209 10.86 -11.45 -0.27
C SER A 209 10.42 -12.89 -0.46
N ARG A 210 10.04 -13.24 -1.69
CA ARG A 210 9.54 -14.57 -2.03
C ARG A 210 10.56 -15.65 -1.66
N GLU A 211 11.83 -15.41 -1.96
CA GLU A 211 12.90 -16.37 -1.69
C GLU A 211 13.05 -16.66 -0.18
N GLN A 212 13.09 -15.62 0.67
CA GLN A 212 13.28 -15.80 2.10
C GLN A 212 12.03 -16.37 2.77
N PHE A 213 10.83 -15.98 2.31
CA PHE A 213 9.57 -16.53 2.77
C PHE A 213 9.49 -18.05 2.52
N LEU A 214 9.84 -18.51 1.31
CA LEU A 214 9.85 -19.93 0.97
C LEU A 214 10.90 -20.74 1.76
N LYS A 215 11.94 -20.09 2.31
CA LYS A 215 12.91 -20.69 3.23
C LYS A 215 12.43 -20.79 4.69
N GLY A 216 11.17 -20.44 4.96
CA GLY A 216 10.58 -20.53 6.31
C GLY A 216 10.65 -19.24 7.12
N GLN A 217 11.10 -18.11 6.56
CA GLN A 217 11.17 -16.83 7.27
C GLN A 217 9.82 -16.10 7.28
N TRP A 218 8.76 -16.78 7.74
CA TRP A 218 7.37 -16.30 7.67
C TRP A 218 7.09 -15.07 8.53
N TRP A 219 7.93 -14.83 9.55
CA TRP A 219 7.91 -13.61 10.37
C TRP A 219 8.06 -12.33 9.53
N ARG A 220 8.62 -12.43 8.32
CA ARG A 220 8.73 -11.31 7.37
C ARG A 220 7.39 -10.74 6.93
N LEU A 221 6.32 -11.53 6.98
CA LEU A 221 4.97 -11.05 6.72
C LEU A 221 4.52 -9.99 7.74
N LEU A 222 5.05 -10.07 8.97
CA LEU A 222 4.83 -9.08 10.02
C LEU A 222 5.85 -7.93 9.92
N SER A 223 7.15 -8.23 9.88
CA SER A 223 8.18 -7.18 9.96
C SER A 223 8.18 -6.22 8.76
N GLN A 224 7.81 -6.68 7.57
CA GLN A 224 7.76 -5.83 6.37
C GLN A 224 6.85 -4.62 6.54
N GLN A 225 5.82 -4.73 7.40
CA GLN A 225 4.85 -3.66 7.64
C GLN A 225 5.51 -2.43 8.28
N PHE A 226 6.73 -2.58 8.80
CA PHE A 226 7.49 -1.53 9.47
C PHE A 226 8.69 -1.03 8.64
N VAL A 227 9.10 -1.77 7.61
CA VAL A 227 10.25 -1.43 6.75
C VAL A 227 9.86 -0.32 5.76
N HIS A 228 10.62 0.77 5.73
CA HIS A 228 10.41 1.89 4.79
C HIS A 228 11.71 2.25 4.08
N PHE A 229 11.69 2.28 2.74
CA PHE A 229 12.87 2.50 1.91
C PHE A 229 13.31 3.97 1.74
N SER A 230 12.47 4.93 2.16
CA SER A 230 12.80 6.36 2.08
C SER A 230 11.99 7.16 3.09
N PHE A 231 12.45 8.39 3.38
CA PHE A 231 11.74 9.31 4.26
C PHE A 231 10.32 9.62 3.73
N TRP A 232 10.19 9.90 2.42
CA TRP A 232 8.89 10.20 1.82
C TRP A 232 7.93 9.01 1.86
N HIS A 233 8.44 7.78 1.73
CA HIS A 233 7.63 6.57 1.88
C HIS A 233 7.11 6.41 3.32
N LEU A 234 7.95 6.65 4.32
CA LEU A 234 7.52 6.68 5.72
C LEU A 234 6.48 7.78 5.96
N PHE A 235 6.80 9.01 5.55
CA PHE A 235 5.94 10.18 5.76
C PHE A 235 4.53 9.97 5.18
N SER A 236 4.43 9.50 3.93
CA SER A 236 3.12 9.27 3.30
C SER A 236 2.33 8.18 4.02
N ASN A 237 2.99 7.12 4.48
CA ASN A 237 2.33 6.04 5.22
C ASN A 237 1.87 6.50 6.60
N MET A 238 2.70 7.23 7.35
CA MET A 238 2.33 7.72 8.68
C MET A 238 1.20 8.75 8.60
N TYR A 239 1.23 9.64 7.61
CA TYR A 239 0.12 10.56 7.34
C TYR A 239 -1.20 9.80 7.09
N ALA A 240 -1.18 8.81 6.21
CA ALA A 240 -2.36 8.00 5.92
C ALA A 240 -2.82 7.16 7.12
N LEU A 241 -1.89 6.59 7.89
CA LEU A 241 -2.18 5.77 9.06
C LEU A 241 -2.80 6.59 10.20
N ILE A 242 -2.24 7.76 10.51
CA ILE A 242 -2.80 8.69 11.49
C ILE A 242 -4.23 9.03 11.13
N TYR A 243 -4.47 9.33 9.85
CA TYR A 243 -5.79 9.62 9.33
C TYR A 243 -6.76 8.45 9.54
N ILE A 244 -6.50 7.32 8.90
CA ILE A 244 -7.48 6.23 8.93
C ILE A 244 -7.61 5.61 10.33
N GLY A 245 -6.51 5.57 11.08
CA GLY A 245 -6.48 5.04 12.44
C GLY A 245 -7.35 5.84 13.41
N LEU A 246 -7.41 7.18 13.31
CA LEU A 246 -8.31 7.96 14.17
C LEU A 246 -9.79 7.58 13.95
N MET A 247 -10.17 7.33 12.70
CA MET A 247 -11.55 7.01 12.35
C MET A 247 -11.93 5.59 12.77
N VAL A 248 -11.06 4.63 12.42
CA VAL A 248 -11.29 3.21 12.66
C VAL A 248 -11.14 2.88 14.15
N GLU A 249 -10.12 3.39 14.83
CA GLU A 249 -9.87 3.08 16.24
C GLU A 249 -10.92 3.65 17.17
N ASN A 250 -11.41 4.84 16.88
CA ASN A 250 -12.51 5.43 17.63
C ASN A 250 -13.77 4.55 17.55
N LYS A 251 -14.10 4.04 16.36
CA LYS A 251 -15.33 3.26 16.14
C LYS A 251 -15.21 1.78 16.54
N LEU A 252 -14.07 1.15 16.31
CA LEU A 252 -13.87 -0.28 16.59
C LEU A 252 -13.15 -0.54 17.92
N GLY A 253 -12.46 0.45 18.47
CA GLY A 253 -11.58 0.29 19.62
C GLY A 253 -10.20 -0.24 19.23
N SER A 254 -9.26 -0.08 20.16
CA SER A 254 -7.82 -0.32 19.97
C SER A 254 -7.48 -1.75 19.54
N LEU A 255 -8.03 -2.78 20.22
CA LEU A 255 -7.66 -4.16 19.94
C LEU A 255 -8.10 -4.62 18.54
N LYS A 256 -9.34 -4.30 18.14
CA LYS A 256 -9.85 -4.65 16.79
C LYS A 256 -9.05 -3.95 15.70
N THR A 257 -8.68 -2.70 15.94
CA THR A 257 -7.84 -1.89 15.04
C THR A 257 -6.45 -2.51 14.87
N LEU A 258 -5.81 -2.91 15.97
CA LEU A 258 -4.53 -3.61 15.93
C LEU A 258 -4.62 -4.90 15.11
N CYS A 259 -5.65 -5.71 15.36
CA CYS A 259 -5.88 -6.95 14.62
C CYS A 259 -6.09 -6.69 13.13
N ILE A 260 -6.91 -5.70 12.75
CA ILE A 260 -7.12 -5.34 11.34
C ILE A 260 -5.81 -4.93 10.69
N TYR A 261 -5.04 -4.02 11.31
CA TYR A 261 -3.76 -3.57 10.78
C TYR A 261 -2.81 -4.75 10.52
N LEU A 262 -2.55 -5.58 11.54
CA LEU A 262 -1.59 -6.67 11.44
C LEU A 262 -2.03 -7.77 10.47
N LEU A 263 -3.30 -8.20 10.54
CA LEU A 263 -3.82 -9.28 9.72
C LEU A 263 -3.96 -8.86 8.25
N SER A 264 -4.42 -7.63 7.98
CA SER A 264 -4.46 -7.11 6.61
C SER A 264 -3.05 -6.91 6.04
N GLY A 265 -2.09 -6.50 6.87
CA GLY A 265 -0.69 -6.44 6.46
C GLY A 265 -0.10 -7.80 6.10
N ILE A 266 -0.48 -8.87 6.79
CA ILE A 266 -0.12 -10.26 6.43
C ILE A 266 -0.72 -10.62 5.06
N CYS A 267 -2.03 -10.38 4.86
CA CYS A 267 -2.69 -10.67 3.58
C CYS A 267 -2.09 -9.88 2.42
N ALA A 268 -1.82 -8.58 2.63
CA ALA A 268 -1.13 -7.73 1.67
C ALA A 268 0.25 -8.30 1.31
N GLY A 269 1.01 -8.68 2.33
CA GLY A 269 2.31 -9.31 2.20
C GLY A 269 2.32 -10.57 1.36
N VAL A 270 1.38 -11.47 1.64
CA VAL A 270 1.29 -12.73 0.91
C VAL A 270 0.84 -12.52 -0.53
N LEU A 271 -0.12 -11.63 -0.79
CA LEU A 271 -0.57 -11.37 -2.15
C LEU A 271 0.52 -10.70 -2.99
N SER A 272 1.32 -9.82 -2.36
CA SER A 272 2.57 -9.29 -2.93
C SER A 272 3.54 -10.41 -3.32
N LEU A 273 3.74 -11.41 -2.45
CA LEU A 273 4.59 -12.55 -2.76
C LEU A 273 4.08 -13.41 -3.91
N VAL A 274 2.77 -13.52 -4.13
CA VAL A 274 2.19 -14.23 -5.28
C VAL A 274 2.47 -13.48 -6.59
N TYR A 275 2.38 -12.16 -6.56
CA TYR A 275 2.55 -11.32 -7.74
C TYR A 275 4.03 -11.11 -8.10
N HIS A 276 4.85 -10.66 -7.15
CA HIS A 276 6.25 -10.31 -7.38
C HIS A 276 7.17 -11.51 -7.20
N LYS A 277 7.93 -11.85 -8.26
CA LYS A 277 8.82 -13.02 -8.32
C LYS A 277 10.16 -12.79 -7.61
N THR A 278 10.65 -11.55 -7.66
CA THR A 278 11.97 -11.13 -7.17
C THR A 278 11.86 -9.79 -6.42
N GLY A 279 12.97 -9.36 -5.82
CA GLY A 279 13.09 -8.07 -5.13
C GLY A 279 12.67 -8.09 -3.65
N VAL A 280 12.79 -6.91 -3.05
CA VAL A 280 12.45 -6.62 -1.65
C VAL A 280 11.11 -5.90 -1.56
N MET A 281 10.24 -6.35 -0.67
CA MET A 281 8.95 -5.73 -0.39
C MET A 281 8.92 -5.23 1.06
N GLY A 282 8.36 -4.06 1.26
CA GLY A 282 8.28 -3.42 2.56
C GLY A 282 7.39 -2.18 2.52
N GLY A 283 6.74 -1.90 3.65
CA GLY A 283 5.92 -0.72 3.86
C GLY A 283 4.62 -1.03 4.58
N ALA A 284 4.16 -0.07 5.39
CA ALA A 284 2.88 -0.14 6.08
C ALA A 284 1.67 -0.03 5.13
N SER A 285 1.87 0.41 3.88
CA SER A 285 0.78 0.78 2.96
C SER A 285 -0.26 -0.32 2.74
N GLY A 286 0.13 -1.60 2.66
CA GLY A 286 -0.83 -2.71 2.57
C GLY A 286 -1.73 -2.83 3.81
N ALA A 287 -1.16 -2.72 5.01
CA ALA A 287 -1.92 -2.71 6.26
C ALA A 287 -2.84 -1.46 6.36
N ILE A 288 -2.35 -0.31 5.92
CA ILE A 288 -3.11 0.95 5.85
C ILE A 288 -4.30 0.82 4.89
N LEU A 289 -4.12 0.22 3.71
CA LEU A 289 -5.23 -0.08 2.79
C LEU A 289 -6.24 -1.05 3.42
N GLY A 290 -5.78 -1.98 4.27
CA GLY A 290 -6.69 -2.78 5.09
C GLY A 290 -7.50 -1.97 6.09
N MET A 291 -6.88 -0.98 6.73
CA MET A 291 -7.61 -0.05 7.59
C MET A 291 -8.66 0.76 6.79
N PHE A 292 -8.34 1.18 5.56
CA PHE A 292 -9.31 1.77 4.65
C PHE A 292 -10.43 0.80 4.27
N GLY A 293 -10.12 -0.47 4.03
CA GLY A 293 -11.11 -1.52 3.79
C GLY A 293 -12.06 -1.68 4.97
N ALA A 294 -11.53 -1.75 6.19
CA ALA A 294 -12.35 -1.81 7.40
C ALA A 294 -13.21 -0.56 7.57
N PHE A 295 -12.68 0.61 7.23
CA PHE A 295 -13.45 1.85 7.26
C PHE A 295 -14.57 1.85 6.22
N LEU A 296 -14.35 1.36 5.01
CA LEU A 296 -15.41 1.16 4.01
C LEU A 296 -16.50 0.23 4.53
N ALA A 297 -16.13 -0.86 5.22
CA ALA A 297 -17.11 -1.75 5.87
C ALA A 297 -17.95 -1.01 6.92
N LEU A 298 -17.36 -0.11 7.70
CA LEU A 298 -18.10 0.74 8.65
C LEU A 298 -19.03 1.72 7.94
N LEU A 299 -18.57 2.37 6.86
CA LEU A 299 -19.36 3.35 6.11
C LEU A 299 -20.57 2.73 5.38
N LEU A 300 -20.45 1.47 4.96
CA LEU A 300 -21.55 0.70 4.38
C LEU A 300 -22.46 0.06 5.45
N SER A 301 -22.11 0.22 6.72
CA SER A 301 -22.92 -0.21 7.85
C SER A 301 -23.67 0.98 8.48
N LYS A 302 -24.48 0.73 9.52
CA LYS A 302 -25.16 1.80 10.29
C LYS A 302 -24.25 2.47 11.34
N ALA A 303 -22.92 2.45 11.16
CA ALA A 303 -21.95 3.00 12.12
C ALA A 303 -21.92 4.54 12.17
N PHE A 304 -22.43 5.19 11.12
CA PHE A 304 -22.44 6.64 10.93
C PHE A 304 -23.81 7.11 10.43
N GLU A 305 -24.13 8.38 10.68
CA GLU A 305 -25.29 9.06 10.08
C GLU A 305 -25.16 9.05 8.54
N ARG A 306 -26.28 8.98 7.84
CA ARG A 306 -26.33 8.69 6.40
C ARG A 306 -25.60 9.71 5.53
N ASN A 307 -25.74 11.00 5.81
CA ASN A 307 -25.08 12.06 5.06
C ASN A 307 -23.58 12.13 5.39
N ALA A 308 -23.23 12.00 6.68
CA ALA A 308 -21.83 11.89 7.09
C ALA A 308 -21.13 10.67 6.46
N ALA A 309 -21.78 9.51 6.46
CA ALA A 309 -21.28 8.29 5.83
C ALA A 309 -21.03 8.50 4.33
N ARG A 310 -21.94 9.19 3.64
CA ARG A 310 -21.80 9.48 2.21
C ARG A 310 -20.62 10.40 1.92
N ALA A 311 -20.44 11.46 2.70
CA ALA A 311 -19.30 12.38 2.55
C ALA A 311 -17.96 11.66 2.79
N LEU A 312 -17.88 10.86 3.86
CA LEU A 312 -16.71 10.06 4.21
C LEU A 312 -16.42 8.96 3.19
N LEU A 313 -17.45 8.36 2.58
CA LEU A 313 -17.29 7.37 1.52
C LEU A 313 -16.66 7.99 0.28
N ILE A 314 -17.14 9.16 -0.14
CA ILE A 314 -16.59 9.86 -1.32
C ILE A 314 -15.12 10.21 -1.09
N SER A 315 -14.79 10.82 0.05
CA SER A 315 -13.41 11.19 0.37
C SER A 315 -12.48 9.97 0.47
N THR A 316 -12.96 8.88 1.09
CA THR A 316 -12.22 7.62 1.19
C THR A 316 -11.97 7.01 -0.18
N MET A 317 -12.98 6.98 -1.05
CA MET A 317 -12.84 6.42 -2.40
C MET A 317 -11.86 7.22 -3.25
N ILE A 318 -11.85 8.56 -3.13
CA ILE A 318 -10.85 9.41 -3.80
C ILE A 318 -9.43 9.03 -3.34
N LEU A 319 -9.21 8.88 -2.03
CA LEU A 319 -7.89 8.56 -1.49
C LEU A 319 -7.43 7.15 -1.87
N VAL A 320 -8.30 6.14 -1.76
CA VAL A 320 -8.01 4.77 -2.19
C VAL A 320 -7.71 4.72 -3.68
N SER A 321 -8.48 5.44 -4.50
CA SER A 321 -8.24 5.53 -5.95
C SER A 321 -6.88 6.18 -6.24
N TYR A 322 -6.54 7.26 -5.56
CA TYR A 322 -5.24 7.91 -5.68
C TYR A 322 -4.08 6.98 -5.29
N MET A 323 -4.22 6.19 -4.22
CA MET A 323 -3.20 5.20 -3.81
C MET A 323 -2.99 4.12 -4.87
N LEU A 324 -4.07 3.55 -5.41
CA LEU A 324 -4.01 2.51 -6.45
C LEU A 324 -3.50 3.04 -7.81
N LEU A 325 -3.90 4.25 -8.19
CA LEU A 325 -3.41 4.93 -9.39
C LEU A 325 -1.91 5.22 -9.30
N ASN A 326 -1.42 5.64 -8.14
CA ASN A 326 0.02 5.77 -7.91
C ASN A 326 0.76 4.44 -8.08
N GLY A 327 0.16 3.34 -7.65
CA GLY A 327 0.67 1.98 -7.90
C GLY A 327 0.75 1.61 -9.37
N TRP A 328 -0.20 2.08 -10.16
CA TRP A 328 -0.22 1.84 -11.61
C TRP A 328 0.84 2.67 -12.34
N ILE A 329 1.06 3.92 -11.92
CA ILE A 329 1.96 4.86 -12.58
C ILE A 329 3.42 4.65 -12.14
N LYS A 330 3.66 4.30 -10.88
CA LYS A 330 5.01 4.16 -10.32
C LYS A 330 5.37 2.68 -10.17
N ASN A 331 6.37 2.23 -10.92
CA ASN A 331 6.92 0.86 -10.88
C ASN A 331 7.49 0.40 -9.52
N LYS A 332 7.41 1.23 -8.46
CA LYS A 332 7.92 0.95 -7.11
C LYS A 332 6.81 0.87 -6.04
N VAL A 333 5.54 0.88 -6.44
CA VAL A 333 4.39 0.81 -5.52
C VAL A 333 3.62 -0.48 -5.80
N ASP A 334 3.35 -1.22 -4.73
CA ASP A 334 2.82 -2.59 -4.81
C ASP A 334 1.29 -2.64 -4.75
N ASN A 335 0.65 -2.65 -5.92
CA ASN A 335 -0.81 -2.76 -6.02
C ASN A 335 -1.34 -4.14 -5.57
N ALA A 336 -0.56 -5.21 -5.69
CA ALA A 336 -0.99 -6.51 -5.18
C ALA A 336 -1.11 -6.46 -3.65
N ALA A 337 -0.14 -5.84 -2.97
CA ALA A 337 -0.24 -5.59 -1.54
C ALA A 337 -1.44 -4.70 -1.18
N HIS A 338 -1.68 -3.61 -1.93
CA HIS A 338 -2.79 -2.69 -1.66
C HIS A 338 -4.15 -3.36 -1.79
N ILE A 339 -4.37 -4.13 -2.86
CA ILE A 339 -5.62 -4.85 -3.10
C ILE A 339 -5.84 -5.92 -2.02
N GLY A 340 -4.80 -6.69 -1.69
CA GLY A 340 -4.86 -7.73 -0.66
C GLY A 340 -5.17 -7.15 0.73
N GLY A 341 -4.55 -6.01 1.05
CA GLY A 341 -4.87 -5.23 2.23
C GLY A 341 -6.33 -4.78 2.25
N LEU A 342 -6.77 -4.06 1.21
CA LEU A 342 -8.12 -3.50 1.10
C LEU A 342 -9.23 -4.55 1.25
N ILE A 343 -9.12 -5.66 0.52
CA ILE A 343 -10.13 -6.74 0.56
C ILE A 343 -10.14 -7.40 1.94
N SER A 344 -8.98 -7.79 2.47
CA SER A 344 -8.91 -8.45 3.78
C SER A 344 -9.43 -7.55 4.89
N GLY A 345 -9.07 -6.26 4.86
CA GLY A 345 -9.51 -5.26 5.82
C GLY A 345 -11.02 -5.04 5.77
N PHE A 346 -11.62 -5.00 4.58
CA PHE A 346 -13.08 -4.92 4.42
C PHE A 346 -13.79 -6.12 5.07
N LEU A 347 -13.32 -7.34 4.80
CA LEU A 347 -13.88 -8.56 5.39
C LEU A 347 -13.71 -8.61 6.91
N LEU A 348 -12.52 -8.26 7.42
CA LEU A 348 -12.24 -8.19 8.86
C LEU A 348 -13.05 -7.08 9.54
N GLY A 349 -13.23 -5.93 8.89
CA GLY A 349 -14.06 -4.83 9.36
C GLY A 349 -15.53 -5.25 9.53
N LEU A 350 -16.10 -5.92 8.53
CA LEU A 350 -17.44 -6.51 8.63
C LEU A 350 -17.53 -7.52 9.77
N LEU A 351 -16.53 -8.41 9.87
CA LEU A 351 -16.46 -9.45 10.89
C LEU A 351 -16.42 -8.87 12.31
N PHE A 352 -15.66 -7.81 12.53
CA PHE A 352 -15.40 -7.24 13.86
C PHE A 352 -16.38 -6.16 14.29
N PHE A 353 -17.03 -5.49 13.33
CA PHE A 353 -18.08 -4.52 13.62
C PHE A 353 -19.40 -5.21 13.95
N ARG A 354 -19.80 -6.20 13.14
CA ARG A 354 -21.11 -6.86 13.27
C ARG A 354 -21.09 -7.89 14.41
N ASP A 355 -22.08 -7.82 15.28
CA ASP A 355 -22.26 -8.75 16.41
C ASP A 355 -23.20 -9.91 16.08
N ARG A 356 -24.06 -9.77 15.06
CA ARG A 356 -24.98 -10.82 14.60
C ARG A 356 -24.79 -11.20 13.14
N PHE A 357 -24.54 -12.47 12.86
CA PHE A 357 -24.47 -13.03 11.50
C PHE A 357 -25.66 -13.95 11.25
N PHE A 358 -26.35 -13.79 10.13
CA PHE A 358 -27.57 -14.55 9.80
C PHE A 358 -28.63 -14.55 10.92
N GLY A 359 -28.74 -13.45 11.67
CA GLY A 359 -29.66 -13.32 12.80
C GLY A 359 -29.10 -13.81 14.15
N TYR A 360 -28.04 -14.59 14.15
CA TYR A 360 -27.45 -15.19 15.37
C TYR A 360 -26.31 -14.34 15.93
N PRO A 361 -26.25 -14.09 17.25
CA PRO A 361 -25.12 -13.43 17.87
C PRO A 361 -23.86 -14.29 17.79
N VAL A 362 -22.75 -13.69 17.37
CA VAL A 362 -21.44 -14.36 17.30
C VAL A 362 -20.52 -13.76 18.36
N PRO A 363 -20.05 -14.56 19.35
CA PRO A 363 -19.13 -14.09 20.37
C PRO A 363 -17.86 -13.48 19.77
N LEU A 364 -17.29 -12.48 20.45
CA LEU A 364 -16.13 -11.76 19.96
C LEU A 364 -14.91 -12.69 19.76
N LEU A 365 -14.69 -13.64 20.67
CA LEU A 365 -13.60 -14.61 20.55
C LEU A 365 -13.73 -15.48 19.28
N LEU A 366 -14.95 -15.91 18.95
CA LEU A 366 -15.20 -16.68 17.74
C LEU A 366 -14.95 -15.85 16.48
N ARG A 367 -15.30 -14.56 16.49
CA ARG A 367 -14.97 -13.63 15.39
C ARG A 367 -13.45 -13.49 15.20
N TYR A 368 -12.67 -13.38 16.27
CA TYR A 368 -11.21 -13.41 16.17
C TYR A 368 -10.70 -14.73 15.58
N GLY A 369 -11.24 -15.87 16.03
CA GLY A 369 -10.91 -17.19 15.48
C GLY A 369 -11.19 -17.29 13.98
N ILE A 370 -12.37 -16.85 13.53
CA ILE A 370 -12.73 -16.80 12.10
C ILE A 370 -11.76 -15.90 11.32
N GLY A 371 -11.42 -14.72 11.86
CA GLY A 371 -10.46 -13.82 11.22
C GLY A 371 -9.08 -14.45 11.04
N ILE A 372 -8.57 -15.13 12.07
CA ILE A 372 -7.30 -15.86 12.01
C ILE A 372 -7.37 -16.99 10.98
N LEU A 373 -8.47 -17.75 10.93
CA LEU A 373 -8.65 -18.84 9.96
C LEU A 373 -8.74 -18.32 8.52
N LEU A 374 -9.43 -17.20 8.28
CA LEU A 374 -9.49 -16.57 6.95
C LEU A 374 -8.10 -16.13 6.49
N VAL A 375 -7.31 -15.51 7.37
CA VAL A 375 -5.94 -15.08 7.06
C VAL A 375 -5.02 -16.29 6.87
N GLY A 376 -5.11 -17.28 7.75
CA GLY A 376 -4.34 -18.53 7.65
C GLY A 376 -4.65 -19.30 6.37
N GLY A 377 -5.93 -19.38 5.98
CA GLY A 377 -6.36 -19.97 4.72
C GLY A 377 -5.85 -19.18 3.51
N THR A 378 -5.84 -17.85 3.59
CA THR A 378 -5.23 -16.99 2.55
C THR A 378 -3.74 -17.26 2.41
N VAL A 379 -3.00 -17.29 3.53
CA VAL A 379 -1.56 -17.60 3.55
C VAL A 379 -1.31 -18.98 2.95
N ALA A 380 -2.05 -20.00 3.38
CA ALA A 380 -1.90 -21.37 2.89
C ALA A 380 -2.22 -21.48 1.39
N GLY A 381 -3.34 -20.90 0.94
CA GLY A 381 -3.72 -20.89 -0.47
C GLY A 381 -2.67 -20.22 -1.35
N SER A 382 -2.13 -19.08 -0.91
CA SER A 382 -1.06 -18.41 -1.65
C SER A 382 0.26 -19.17 -1.65
N VAL A 383 0.64 -19.84 -0.56
CA VAL A 383 1.82 -20.72 -0.54
C VAL A 383 1.70 -21.83 -1.59
N LEU A 384 0.50 -22.37 -1.80
CA LEU A 384 0.22 -23.38 -2.83
C LEU A 384 0.29 -22.80 -4.25
N MET A 385 -0.03 -21.52 -4.43
CA MET A 385 0.03 -20.84 -5.74
C MET A 385 1.44 -20.35 -6.11
N ILE A 386 2.34 -20.14 -5.14
CA ILE A 386 3.69 -19.66 -5.42
C ILE A 386 4.53 -20.80 -6.05
N PRO A 387 4.97 -20.66 -7.31
CA PRO A 387 5.83 -21.66 -7.94
C PRO A 387 7.16 -21.73 -7.21
N ARG A 388 7.60 -22.95 -6.90
CA ARG A 388 8.90 -23.23 -6.25
C ARG A 388 9.99 -23.33 -7.31
N TYR A 389 10.37 -22.19 -7.87
CA TYR A 389 11.44 -22.14 -8.85
C TYR A 389 12.76 -22.67 -8.28
N GLN A 390 13.46 -23.47 -9.08
CA GLN A 390 14.69 -24.17 -8.70
C GLN A 390 15.93 -23.36 -9.12
N ILE A 391 15.91 -22.04 -8.85
CA ILE A 391 16.91 -21.10 -9.37
C ILE A 391 18.33 -21.41 -8.88
N LYS A 392 18.49 -21.80 -7.61
CA LYS A 392 19.81 -22.20 -7.08
C LYS A 392 20.40 -23.42 -7.77
N ALA A 393 19.55 -24.40 -8.12
CA ALA A 393 19.98 -25.57 -8.87
C ALA A 393 20.39 -25.18 -10.29
N PHE A 394 19.65 -24.25 -10.91
CA PHE A 394 20.00 -23.69 -12.21
C PHE A 394 21.33 -22.95 -12.18
N GLU A 395 21.52 -22.02 -11.23
CA GLU A 395 22.77 -21.28 -11.07
C GLU A 395 23.98 -22.20 -10.83
N ALA A 396 23.81 -23.30 -10.09
CA ALA A 396 24.86 -24.28 -9.90
C ALA A 396 25.27 -24.96 -11.21
N LEU A 397 24.29 -25.42 -12.00
CA LEU A 397 24.54 -25.97 -13.34
C LEU A 397 25.11 -24.91 -14.29
N GLN A 398 24.67 -23.66 -14.17
CA GLN A 398 25.10 -22.56 -15.01
C GLN A 398 26.56 -22.17 -14.73
N ARG A 399 26.98 -22.20 -13.46
CA ARG A 399 28.40 -22.02 -13.10
C ARG A 399 29.29 -23.09 -13.75
N GLU A 400 28.86 -24.34 -13.75
CA GLU A 400 29.58 -25.43 -14.42
C GLU A 400 29.61 -25.22 -15.95
N TYR A 401 28.47 -24.83 -16.54
CA TYR A 401 28.37 -24.50 -17.96
C TYR A 401 29.34 -23.39 -18.39
N LEU A 402 29.38 -22.30 -17.61
CA LEU A 402 30.28 -21.16 -17.84
C LEU A 402 31.75 -21.54 -17.61
N SER A 403 32.04 -22.41 -16.64
CA SER A 403 33.40 -22.93 -16.42
C SER A 403 33.90 -23.71 -17.64
N ASN A 404 33.07 -24.60 -18.20
CA ASN A 404 33.40 -25.35 -19.41
C ASN A 404 33.58 -24.44 -20.63
N TRP A 405 32.82 -23.35 -20.70
CA TRP A 405 33.05 -22.33 -21.73
C TRP A 405 34.42 -21.67 -21.57
N ILE A 406 34.78 -21.27 -20.34
CA ILE A 406 36.08 -20.63 -20.08
C ILE A 406 37.22 -21.58 -20.47
N ASP A 407 37.09 -22.88 -20.21
CA ASP A 407 38.05 -23.90 -20.64
C ASP A 407 38.21 -23.94 -22.17
N PHE A 408 37.14 -23.71 -22.94
CA PHE A 408 37.19 -23.64 -24.40
C PHE A 408 38.09 -22.52 -24.93
N ASN A 409 38.34 -21.46 -24.15
CA ASN A 409 39.29 -20.41 -24.56
C ASN A 409 40.71 -20.94 -24.78
N GLN A 410 41.07 -22.09 -24.20
CA GLN A 410 42.34 -22.76 -24.49
C GLN A 410 42.44 -23.18 -25.95
N VAL A 411 41.32 -23.52 -26.59
CA VAL A 411 41.25 -23.88 -28.01
C VAL A 411 41.56 -22.67 -28.90
N TYR A 412 41.12 -21.47 -28.51
CA TYR A 412 41.45 -20.23 -29.23
C TYR A 412 42.90 -19.79 -29.05
N ARG A 413 43.61 -20.29 -28.04
CA ARG A 413 45.01 -19.97 -27.73
C ARG A 413 46.01 -20.97 -28.31
N ILE A 414 45.57 -21.90 -29.14
CA ILE A 414 46.46 -22.87 -29.79
C ILE A 414 47.38 -22.13 -30.77
N GLU A 415 48.69 -22.17 -30.52
CA GLU A 415 49.70 -21.57 -31.39
C GLU A 415 49.88 -22.37 -32.69
N ARG A 416 50.32 -21.69 -33.76
CA ARG A 416 50.40 -22.27 -35.11
C ARG A 416 51.43 -23.39 -35.20
N ASP A 417 52.47 -23.34 -34.39
CA ASP A 417 53.64 -24.23 -34.34
C ASP A 417 53.45 -25.44 -33.41
N PHE A 418 52.34 -25.54 -32.67
CA PHE A 418 52.09 -26.71 -31.81
C PHE A 418 52.08 -28.03 -32.62
N PRO A 419 52.68 -29.11 -32.09
CA PRO A 419 52.60 -30.45 -32.70
C PRO A 419 51.16 -30.90 -32.89
N LYS A 420 50.89 -31.64 -33.96
CA LYS A 420 49.54 -32.09 -34.32
C LYS A 420 48.85 -32.86 -33.19
N GLU A 421 49.54 -33.79 -32.53
CA GLU A 421 48.93 -34.53 -31.41
C GLU A 421 48.55 -33.61 -30.24
N LYS A 422 49.38 -32.60 -29.94
CA LYS A 422 49.11 -31.63 -28.88
C LYS A 422 47.88 -30.78 -29.21
N LYS A 423 47.75 -30.33 -30.46
CA LYS A 423 46.55 -29.59 -30.94
C LYS A 423 45.28 -30.43 -30.80
N LEU A 424 45.32 -31.67 -31.30
CA LEU A 424 44.17 -32.57 -31.24
C LEU A 424 43.77 -32.90 -29.80
N LYS A 425 44.76 -33.08 -28.90
CA LYS A 425 44.50 -33.30 -27.48
C LYS A 425 43.78 -32.11 -26.84
N ILE A 426 44.26 -30.89 -27.05
CA ILE A 426 43.64 -29.66 -26.50
C ILE A 426 42.21 -29.50 -27.05
N ILE A 427 42.00 -29.64 -28.36
CA ILE A 427 40.66 -29.51 -28.97
C ILE A 427 39.71 -30.59 -28.44
N ARG A 428 40.20 -31.81 -28.20
CA ARG A 428 39.40 -32.90 -27.64
C ARG A 428 39.00 -32.61 -26.19
N GLU A 429 39.98 -32.34 -25.33
CA GLU A 429 39.77 -32.21 -23.88
C GLU A 429 39.09 -30.89 -23.51
N SER A 430 39.52 -29.78 -24.10
CA SER A 430 39.02 -28.43 -23.78
C SER A 430 37.92 -27.94 -24.71
N GLY A 431 37.68 -28.62 -25.84
CA GLY A 431 36.61 -28.31 -26.78
C GLY A 431 35.51 -29.34 -26.81
N LEU A 432 35.76 -30.48 -27.45
CA LEU A 432 34.73 -31.51 -27.69
C LEU A 432 34.09 -32.01 -26.39
N GLU A 433 34.88 -32.43 -25.41
CA GLU A 433 34.34 -32.98 -24.16
C GLU A 433 33.62 -31.91 -23.33
N LYS A 434 34.16 -30.68 -23.28
CA LYS A 434 33.53 -29.55 -22.56
C LYS A 434 32.19 -29.14 -23.16
N TRP A 435 32.11 -29.04 -24.49
CA TRP A 435 30.84 -28.73 -25.16
C TRP A 435 29.84 -29.89 -25.11
N LYS A 436 30.30 -31.15 -25.16
CA LYS A 436 29.43 -32.31 -24.89
C LYS A 436 28.83 -32.26 -23.48
N GLU A 437 29.64 -31.91 -22.49
CA GLU A 437 29.13 -31.75 -21.12
C GLU A 437 28.15 -30.59 -21.03
N ASN A 438 28.42 -29.45 -21.67
CA ASN A 438 27.47 -28.33 -21.73
C ASN A 438 26.12 -28.71 -22.32
N VAL A 439 26.09 -29.52 -23.39
CA VAL A 439 24.83 -30.07 -23.93
C VAL A 439 24.11 -30.95 -22.89
N ARG A 440 24.84 -31.73 -22.07
CA ARG A 440 24.24 -32.52 -20.98
C ARG A 440 23.76 -31.64 -19.83
N LEU A 441 24.49 -30.59 -19.47
CA LEU A 441 24.10 -29.63 -18.44
C LEU A 441 22.80 -28.91 -18.83
N VAL A 442 22.66 -28.47 -20.08
CA VAL A 442 21.41 -27.88 -20.58
C VAL A 442 20.25 -28.87 -20.48
N LYS A 443 20.46 -30.17 -20.77
CA LYS A 443 19.42 -31.19 -20.56
C LYS A 443 19.03 -31.35 -19.09
N LYS A 444 19.97 -31.21 -18.14
CA LYS A 444 19.67 -31.16 -16.70
C LYS A 444 18.88 -29.90 -16.36
N MET A 445 19.27 -28.73 -16.89
CA MET A 445 18.56 -27.46 -16.69
C MET A 445 17.13 -27.48 -17.25
N ASN A 446 16.87 -28.21 -18.34
CA ASN A 446 15.53 -28.37 -18.91
C ASN A 446 14.53 -29.07 -17.98
N ARG A 447 15.02 -29.82 -16.98
CA ARG A 447 14.19 -30.50 -15.98
C ARG A 447 13.82 -29.60 -14.80
N LEU A 448 14.44 -28.43 -14.69
CA LEU A 448 14.21 -27.50 -13.59
C LEU A 448 12.98 -26.63 -13.87
N LEU A 449 12.21 -26.35 -12.83
CA LEU A 449 11.17 -25.32 -12.87
C LEU A 449 11.84 -23.95 -12.72
N LEU A 450 11.82 -23.13 -13.76
CA LEU A 450 12.53 -21.86 -13.85
C LEU A 450 11.56 -20.70 -14.11
N ASP A 451 11.95 -19.49 -13.75
CA ASP A 451 11.23 -18.29 -14.18
C ASP A 451 11.55 -17.92 -15.63
N ASP A 452 10.89 -16.89 -16.16
CA ASP A 452 10.99 -16.51 -17.57
C ASP A 452 12.42 -16.09 -17.96
N GLN A 453 13.15 -15.46 -17.02
CA GLN A 453 14.51 -15.00 -17.26
C GLN A 453 15.48 -16.19 -17.35
N GLN A 454 15.38 -17.16 -16.43
CA GLN A 454 16.23 -18.35 -16.49
C GLN A 454 15.80 -19.33 -17.59
N VAL A 455 14.51 -19.38 -17.96
CA VAL A 455 14.05 -20.10 -19.15
C VAL A 455 14.70 -19.53 -20.41
N LEU A 456 14.70 -18.21 -20.58
CA LEU A 456 15.34 -17.54 -21.72
C LEU A 456 16.84 -17.82 -21.75
N GLN A 457 17.53 -17.65 -20.62
CA GLN A 457 18.95 -17.92 -20.49
C GLN A 457 19.28 -19.37 -20.89
N ARG A 458 18.56 -20.34 -20.34
CA ARG A 458 18.71 -21.77 -20.65
C ARG A 458 18.49 -22.07 -22.15
N GLU A 459 17.50 -21.43 -22.77
CA GLU A 459 17.20 -21.64 -24.20
C GLU A 459 18.39 -21.21 -25.08
N TYR A 460 18.94 -20.03 -24.79
CA TYR A 460 20.12 -19.52 -25.51
C TYR A 460 21.38 -20.33 -25.19
N ASP A 461 21.58 -20.73 -23.93
CA ASP A 461 22.67 -21.64 -23.55
C ASP A 461 22.57 -22.97 -24.31
N GLY A 462 21.36 -23.49 -24.55
CA GLY A 462 21.15 -24.67 -25.40
C GLY A 462 21.57 -24.47 -26.85
N LYS A 463 21.10 -23.40 -27.49
CA LYS A 463 21.47 -23.06 -28.88
C LYS A 463 22.98 -22.89 -29.02
N ILE A 464 23.60 -22.24 -28.05
CA ILE A 464 25.04 -22.01 -28.06
C ILE A 464 25.80 -23.30 -27.79
N ALA A 465 25.35 -24.17 -26.87
CA ALA A 465 25.99 -25.45 -26.60
C ALA A 465 26.05 -26.35 -27.85
N GLU A 466 24.97 -26.41 -28.61
CA GLU A 466 24.90 -27.19 -29.86
C GLU A 466 25.85 -26.63 -30.93
N LYS A 467 25.84 -25.31 -31.13
CA LYS A 467 26.76 -24.65 -32.07
C LYS A 467 28.22 -24.75 -31.63
N GLY A 468 28.51 -24.62 -30.34
CA GLY A 468 29.84 -24.76 -29.75
C GLY A 468 30.38 -26.19 -29.90
N LEU A 469 29.53 -27.20 -29.72
CA LEU A 469 29.90 -28.59 -30.00
C LEU A 469 30.19 -28.82 -31.49
N HIS A 470 29.39 -28.24 -32.39
CA HIS A 470 29.64 -28.33 -33.82
C HIS A 470 30.95 -27.63 -34.20
N LEU A 471 31.19 -26.43 -33.66
CA LEU A 471 32.43 -25.69 -33.83
C LEU A 471 33.64 -26.51 -33.39
N ALA A 472 33.59 -27.12 -32.19
CA ALA A 472 34.68 -27.96 -31.70
C ALA A 472 34.94 -29.20 -32.57
N LYS A 473 33.89 -29.82 -33.14
CA LYS A 473 34.03 -30.92 -34.11
C LYS A 473 34.75 -30.46 -35.38
N LEU A 474 34.33 -29.35 -35.97
CA LEU A 474 34.96 -28.82 -37.19
C LEU A 474 36.42 -28.41 -36.94
N MET A 475 36.73 -27.80 -35.80
CA MET A 475 38.11 -27.45 -35.42
C MET A 475 38.98 -28.69 -35.24
N TYR A 476 38.42 -29.78 -34.69
CA TYR A 476 39.11 -31.06 -34.56
C TYR A 476 39.39 -31.67 -35.94
N GLU A 477 38.37 -31.78 -36.80
CA GLU A 477 38.52 -32.32 -38.16
C GLU A 477 39.48 -31.50 -39.03
N GLN A 478 39.44 -30.16 -38.91
CA GLN A 478 40.38 -29.28 -39.58
C GLN A 478 41.82 -29.56 -39.14
N SER A 479 42.05 -29.72 -37.84
CA SER A 479 43.38 -30.00 -37.28
C SER A 479 43.86 -31.41 -37.63
N GLU A 480 42.95 -32.35 -37.80
CA GLU A 480 43.25 -33.73 -38.17
C GLU A 480 43.59 -33.86 -39.67
N LYS A 481 42.78 -33.25 -40.54
CA LYS A 481 42.93 -33.33 -42.00
C LYS A 481 43.92 -32.32 -42.56
N GLY A 482 44.32 -31.31 -41.79
CA GLY A 482 45.23 -30.24 -42.24
C GLY A 482 44.68 -29.38 -43.38
N SER A 483 43.35 -29.39 -43.59
CA SER A 483 42.69 -28.80 -44.76
C SER A 483 41.92 -27.54 -44.38
N PRO A 484 42.01 -26.44 -45.17
CA PRO A 484 41.29 -25.20 -44.89
C PRO A 484 39.78 -25.27 -45.17
N VAL A 485 39.27 -26.40 -45.66
CA VAL A 485 37.86 -26.57 -46.11
C VAL A 485 36.84 -26.13 -45.06
N PHE A 486 37.10 -26.34 -43.76
CA PHE A 486 36.16 -25.99 -42.69
C PHE A 486 36.27 -24.55 -42.18
N LYS A 487 37.26 -23.77 -42.65
CA LYS A 487 37.58 -22.44 -42.08
C LYS A 487 36.42 -21.45 -42.22
N MET A 488 35.70 -21.49 -43.34
CA MET A 488 34.53 -20.64 -43.59
C MET A 488 33.36 -20.99 -42.66
N GLU A 489 33.08 -22.28 -42.48
CA GLU A 489 32.00 -22.77 -41.62
C GLU A 489 32.27 -22.49 -40.14
N ILE A 490 33.53 -22.66 -39.70
CA ILE A 490 34.00 -22.28 -38.37
C ILE A 490 33.77 -20.79 -38.12
N GLY A 491 34.16 -19.92 -39.07
CA GLY A 491 33.93 -18.48 -38.97
C GLY A 491 32.45 -18.13 -38.84
N LYS A 492 31.59 -18.79 -39.63
CA LYS A 492 30.12 -18.61 -39.57
C LYS A 492 29.56 -19.03 -38.21
N LEU A 493 29.96 -20.18 -37.67
CA LEU A 493 29.51 -20.65 -36.36
C LEU A 493 29.95 -19.72 -35.22
N MET A 494 31.17 -19.19 -35.28
CA MET A 494 31.65 -18.20 -34.30
C MET A 494 30.80 -16.92 -34.34
N MET A 495 30.51 -16.40 -35.54
CA MET A 495 29.62 -15.24 -35.69
C MET A 495 28.21 -15.51 -35.18
N ASP A 496 27.65 -16.69 -35.47
CA ASP A 496 26.33 -17.09 -34.99
C ASP A 496 26.27 -17.15 -33.45
N ILE A 497 27.32 -17.68 -32.81
CA ILE A 497 27.41 -17.74 -31.34
C ILE A 497 27.45 -16.34 -30.74
N GLU A 498 28.25 -15.43 -31.30
CA GLU A 498 28.30 -14.04 -30.84
C GLU A 498 26.96 -13.31 -31.07
N LYS A 499 26.28 -13.57 -32.19
CA LYS A 499 24.95 -13.05 -32.44
C LYS A 499 23.94 -13.52 -31.39
N LEU A 500 23.94 -14.82 -31.05
CA LEU A 500 23.06 -15.37 -30.01
C LEU A 500 23.31 -14.72 -28.65
N LYS A 501 24.56 -14.42 -28.30
CA LYS A 501 24.91 -13.72 -27.05
C LYS A 501 24.37 -12.28 -27.05
N ALA A 502 24.50 -11.57 -28.16
CA ALA A 502 23.95 -10.22 -28.30
C ALA A 502 22.42 -10.21 -28.19
N GLU A 503 21.74 -11.12 -28.89
CA GLU A 503 20.28 -11.27 -28.82
C GLU A 503 19.80 -11.62 -27.40
N LEU A 504 20.53 -12.48 -26.69
CA LEU A 504 20.22 -12.80 -25.30
C LEU A 504 20.31 -11.56 -24.40
N ALA A 505 21.39 -10.77 -24.53
CA ALA A 505 21.59 -9.56 -23.74
C ALA A 505 20.47 -8.54 -23.98
N GLU A 506 20.09 -8.33 -25.23
CA GLU A 506 18.99 -7.43 -25.63
C GLU A 506 17.64 -7.90 -25.03
N LYS A 507 17.32 -9.20 -25.15
CA LYS A 507 16.09 -9.75 -24.58
C LYS A 507 16.05 -9.72 -23.05
N GLN A 508 17.20 -9.90 -22.40
CA GLN A 508 17.30 -9.77 -20.95
C GLN A 508 17.08 -8.33 -20.48
N GLU A 509 17.44 -7.35 -21.29
CA GLU A 509 17.16 -5.94 -21.01
C GLU A 509 15.66 -5.63 -21.17
N GLN A 510 14.99 -6.21 -22.17
CA GLN A 510 13.54 -6.08 -22.35
C GLN A 510 12.70 -6.75 -21.24
N LEU A 511 13.27 -7.73 -20.55
CA LEU A 511 12.63 -8.45 -19.43
C LEU A 511 12.80 -7.76 -18.07
N LYS A 512 13.71 -6.78 -17.96
CA LYS A 512 13.92 -5.97 -16.75
C LYS A 512 12.97 -4.77 -16.74
#